data_AF-A0A848Z5G3-F1
#
_entry.id   AF-A0A848Z5G3-F1
#
_cell.length_a   1.000
_cell.length_b   1.000
_cell.length_c   1.000
_cell.angle_alpha   90.00
_cell.angle_beta   90.00
_cell.angle_gamma   90.00
#
_symmetry.space_group_name_H-M   'P 1'
#
loop_
_entity.id
_entity.type
_entity.pdbx_description
1 polymer ?
#
loop_
_entity_poly.entity_id
_entity_poly.type
_entity_poly.pdbx_seq_one_letter_code
_entity_poly.pdbx_strand_id
1 'polypeptide(L)'
;MNQPGKIKRFVELCRDYRFDAGGFSLVEVMVTLVILAVAVVPMLRAFTPSLSNVGHQERVTVCVNQARSTLNRVLSLDYAVLKAHEGDPVDLISLFGSAAEANRESFVFNSKTMVPVVAISNAGGADQGLLEIRVTATEVTLTSLSAEI
;
A
#
# COMPACT_ATOMS: atom_id res chain seq x y z
N MET A 1 -28.53 -8.62 -55.32
CA MET A 1 -27.55 -9.21 -56.27
C MET A 1 -26.31 -9.63 -55.51
N ASN A 2 -26.18 -10.94 -55.30
CA ASN A 2 -25.04 -11.60 -54.64
C ASN A 2 -23.76 -11.31 -55.44
N GLN A 3 -22.70 -10.82 -54.78
CA GLN A 3 -21.35 -10.76 -55.36
C GLN A 3 -20.49 -11.91 -54.83
N PRO A 4 -20.57 -13.13 -55.41
CA PRO A 4 -19.75 -14.27 -55.03
C PRO A 4 -18.25 -14.08 -55.33
N GLY A 5 -17.85 -12.97 -55.98
CA GLY A 5 -16.47 -12.68 -56.36
C GLY A 5 -15.57 -12.16 -55.24
N LYS A 6 -16.10 -11.44 -54.23
CA LYS A 6 -15.25 -10.86 -53.17
C LYS A 6 -14.77 -11.89 -52.16
N ILE A 7 -15.61 -12.87 -51.83
CA ILE A 7 -15.26 -13.98 -50.94
C ILE A 7 -14.29 -14.94 -51.62
N LYS A 8 -14.49 -15.25 -52.92
CA LYS A 8 -13.53 -16.03 -53.71
C LYS A 8 -12.15 -15.38 -53.73
N ARG A 9 -12.09 -14.06 -53.94
CA ARG A 9 -10.82 -13.31 -53.99
C ARG A 9 -10.13 -13.24 -52.62
N PHE A 10 -10.88 -13.19 -51.52
CA PHE A 10 -10.32 -13.25 -50.17
C PHE A 10 -9.79 -14.66 -49.82
N VAL A 11 -10.53 -15.70 -50.22
CA VAL A 11 -10.12 -17.10 -50.05
C VAL A 11 -8.91 -17.44 -50.93
N GLU A 12 -8.82 -16.89 -52.15
CA GLU A 12 -7.64 -17.00 -53.01
C GLU A 12 -6.44 -16.24 -52.43
N LEU A 13 -6.64 -15.03 -51.89
CA LEU A 13 -5.58 -14.28 -51.20
C LEU A 13 -5.04 -15.06 -49.99
N CYS A 14 -5.92 -15.72 -49.22
CA CYS A 14 -5.49 -16.57 -48.10
C CYS A 14 -4.84 -17.88 -48.55
N ARG A 15 -5.15 -18.37 -49.75
CA ARG A 15 -4.55 -19.59 -50.32
C ARG A 15 -3.15 -19.33 -50.88
N ASP A 16 -2.89 -18.14 -51.43
CA ASP A 16 -1.58 -17.72 -51.93
C ASP A 16 -0.58 -17.33 -50.83
N TYR A 17 -1.03 -17.17 -49.58
CA TYR A 17 -0.15 -17.02 -48.41
C TYR A 17 0.35 -18.35 -47.84
N ARG A 18 0.40 -19.42 -48.65
CA ARG A 18 1.26 -20.57 -48.36
C ARG A 18 2.71 -20.13 -48.60
N PHE A 19 3.37 -19.70 -47.52
CA PHE A 19 4.81 -19.56 -47.46
C PHE A 19 5.46 -20.94 -47.64
N ASP A 20 5.71 -21.33 -48.89
CA ASP A 20 6.67 -22.38 -49.17
C ASP A 20 8.06 -21.90 -48.70
N ALA A 21 8.70 -22.75 -47.89
CA ALA A 21 9.93 -22.54 -47.10
C ALA A 21 9.78 -21.81 -45.74
N GLY A 22 9.12 -22.47 -44.78
CA GLY A 22 9.38 -22.27 -43.35
C GLY A 22 8.63 -21.15 -42.63
N GLY A 23 7.59 -20.55 -43.24
CA GLY A 23 6.78 -19.50 -42.62
C GLY A 23 5.47 -20.02 -42.01
N PHE A 24 5.02 -19.39 -40.91
CA PHE A 24 3.73 -19.66 -40.28
C PHE A 24 2.58 -19.04 -41.09
N SER A 25 1.47 -19.76 -41.26
CA SER A 25 0.28 -19.19 -41.91
C SER A 25 -0.42 -18.18 -40.99
N LEU A 26 -1.12 -17.19 -41.57
CA LEU A 26 -1.83 -16.16 -40.77
C LEU A 26 -2.87 -16.78 -39.82
N VAL A 27 -3.53 -17.87 -40.23
CA VAL A 27 -4.45 -18.62 -39.39
C VAL A 27 -3.73 -19.26 -38.20
N GLU A 28 -2.55 -19.82 -38.44
CA GLU A 28 -1.72 -20.47 -37.42
C GLU A 28 -1.17 -19.47 -36.40
N VAL A 29 -0.79 -18.27 -36.83
CA VAL A 29 -0.43 -17.16 -35.93
C VAL A 29 -1.62 -16.75 -35.06
N MET A 30 -2.82 -16.61 -35.64
CA MET A 30 -4.03 -16.27 -34.87
C MET A 30 -4.37 -17.35 -33.85
N VAL A 31 -4.31 -18.63 -34.23
CA VAL A 31 -4.56 -19.76 -33.32
C VAL A 31 -3.53 -19.78 -32.19
N THR A 32 -2.25 -19.57 -32.51
CA THR A 32 -1.18 -19.52 -31.51
C THR A 32 -1.37 -18.37 -30.52
N LEU A 33 -1.79 -17.18 -30.98
CA LEU A 33 -2.10 -16.05 -30.11
C LEU A 33 -3.30 -16.32 -29.20
N VAL A 34 -4.32 -17.02 -29.69
CA VAL A 34 -5.47 -17.43 -28.87
C VAL A 34 -5.05 -18.42 -27.79
N ILE A 35 -4.26 -19.43 -28.15
CA ILE A 35 -3.72 -20.41 -27.19
C ILE A 35 -2.85 -19.70 -26.14
N LEU A 36 -2.00 -18.77 -26.57
CA LEU A 36 -1.17 -17.96 -25.68
C LEU A 36 -2.01 -17.11 -24.73
N ALA A 37 -3.07 -16.45 -25.22
CA ALA A 37 -3.97 -15.65 -24.40
C ALA A 37 -4.69 -16.51 -23.36
N VAL A 38 -5.17 -17.70 -23.73
CA VAL A 38 -5.81 -18.65 -22.81
C VAL A 38 -4.83 -19.15 -21.75
N ALA A 39 -3.54 -19.27 -22.06
CA ALA A 39 -2.52 -19.68 -21.10
C ALA A 39 -2.05 -18.54 -20.17
N VAL A 40 -1.87 -17.33 -20.70
CA VAL A 40 -1.30 -16.19 -19.96
C VAL A 40 -2.33 -15.52 -19.04
N VAL A 41 -3.58 -15.40 -19.46
CA VAL A 41 -4.62 -14.72 -18.67
C VAL A 41 -4.87 -15.37 -17.30
N PRO A 42 -4.98 -16.71 -17.17
CA PRO A 42 -5.12 -17.36 -15.87
C PRO A 42 -3.90 -17.17 -14.99
N MET A 43 -2.70 -17.20 -15.59
CA MET A 43 -1.44 -16.98 -14.88
C MET A 43 -1.40 -15.58 -14.27
N LEU A 44 -1.70 -14.55 -15.06
CA LEU A 44 -1.77 -13.16 -14.55
C LEU A 44 -2.80 -13.02 -13.44
N ARG A 45 -4.01 -13.60 -13.60
CA ARG A 45 -5.05 -13.57 -12.56
C ARG A 45 -4.65 -14.28 -11.27
N ALA A 46 -3.81 -15.32 -11.35
CA ALA A 46 -3.31 -16.02 -10.18
C ALA A 46 -2.24 -15.21 -9.42
N PHE A 47 -1.44 -14.38 -10.12
CA PHE A 47 -0.40 -13.57 -9.50
C PHE A 47 -0.86 -12.19 -8.99
N THR A 48 -1.93 -11.61 -9.56
CA THR A 48 -2.47 -10.32 -9.12
C THR A 48 -2.77 -10.26 -7.60
N PRO A 49 -3.44 -11.25 -6.98
CA PRO A 49 -3.73 -11.22 -5.55
C PRO A 49 -2.46 -11.23 -4.70
N SER A 50 -1.45 -12.02 -5.09
CA SER A 50 -0.17 -12.11 -4.40
C SER A 50 0.58 -10.78 -4.45
N LEU A 51 0.61 -10.10 -5.60
CA LEU A 51 1.24 -8.78 -5.74
C LEU A 51 0.51 -7.71 -4.91
N SER A 52 -0.83 -7.72 -4.88
CA SER A 52 -1.59 -6.79 -4.04
C SER A 52 -1.40 -7.04 -2.54
N ASN A 53 -1.23 -8.30 -2.13
CA ASN A 53 -1.07 -8.65 -0.73
C ASN A 53 0.33 -8.28 -0.22
N VAL A 54 1.37 -8.46 -1.04
CA VAL A 54 2.75 -8.04 -0.69
C VAL A 54 2.82 -6.53 -0.46
N GLY A 55 2.24 -5.71 -1.35
CA GLY A 55 2.24 -4.26 -1.18
C GLY A 55 1.46 -3.80 0.06
N HIS A 56 0.37 -4.49 0.41
CA HIS A 56 -0.37 -4.21 1.64
C HIS A 56 0.43 -4.61 2.89
N GLN A 57 1.04 -5.80 2.90
CA GLN A 57 1.88 -6.28 4.01
C GLN A 57 3.10 -5.38 4.25
N GLU A 58 3.75 -4.94 3.17
CA GLU A 58 4.86 -4.00 3.26
C GLU A 58 4.40 -2.68 3.91
N ARG A 59 3.30 -2.11 3.41
CA ARG A 59 2.73 -0.87 3.97
C ARG A 59 2.42 -1.01 5.46
N VAL A 60 1.72 -2.07 5.85
CA VAL A 60 1.39 -2.33 7.26
C VAL A 60 2.66 -2.47 8.10
N THR A 61 3.68 -3.18 7.60
CA THR A 61 4.95 -3.36 8.31
C THR A 61 5.67 -2.04 8.54
N VAL A 62 5.76 -1.18 7.53
CA VAL A 62 6.36 0.16 7.66
C VAL A 62 5.56 1.01 8.64
N CYS A 63 4.23 1.04 8.53
CA CYS A 63 3.36 1.78 9.45
C CYS A 63 3.48 1.29 10.89
N VAL A 64 3.52 -0.02 11.14
CA VAL A 64 3.72 -0.61 12.47
C VAL A 64 5.07 -0.22 13.06
N ASN A 65 6.14 -0.33 12.27
CA ASN A 65 7.48 0.02 12.73
C ASN A 65 7.60 1.50 13.06
N GLN A 66 7.02 2.38 12.23
CA GLN A 66 6.99 3.80 12.52
C GLN A 66 6.15 4.10 13.77
N ALA A 67 4.92 3.60 13.84
CA ALA A 67 4.04 3.82 14.99
C ALA A 67 4.70 3.33 16.30
N ARG A 68 5.41 2.20 16.26
CA ARG A 68 6.15 1.67 17.41
C ARG A 68 7.34 2.55 17.78
N SER A 69 8.10 3.02 16.79
CA SER A 69 9.21 3.95 17.02
C SER A 69 8.73 5.24 17.68
N THR A 70 7.69 5.86 17.13
CA THR A 70 7.06 7.06 17.69
C THR A 70 6.53 6.79 19.10
N LEU A 71 5.80 5.70 19.30
CA LEU A 71 5.26 5.32 20.61
C LEU A 71 6.37 5.15 21.65
N ASN A 72 7.47 4.48 21.31
CA ASN A 72 8.61 4.31 22.21
C ASN A 72 9.27 5.65 22.55
N ARG A 73 9.37 6.58 21.60
CA ARG A 73 9.88 7.93 21.87
C ARG A 73 8.95 8.71 22.78
N VAL A 74 7.64 8.66 22.54
CA VAL A 74 6.66 9.34 23.40
C VAL A 74 6.68 8.74 24.82
N LEU A 75 6.74 7.41 24.95
CA LEU A 75 6.84 6.73 26.25
C LEU A 75 8.17 6.99 26.99
N SER A 76 9.20 7.49 26.29
CA SER A 76 10.46 7.89 26.94
C SER A 76 10.40 9.29 27.55
N LEU A 77 9.33 10.05 27.31
CA LEU A 77 9.11 11.36 27.93
C LEU A 77 8.56 11.20 29.34
N ASP A 78 8.88 12.16 30.20
CA ASP A 78 8.38 12.18 31.57
C ASP A 78 6.85 12.32 31.61
N TYR A 79 6.22 11.65 32.57
CA TYR A 79 4.77 11.70 32.78
C TYR A 79 4.23 13.14 32.87
N ALA A 80 4.94 14.04 33.57
CA ALA A 80 4.55 15.44 33.69
C ALA A 80 4.49 16.17 32.35
N VAL A 81 5.40 15.84 31.42
CA VAL A 81 5.42 16.41 30.06
C VAL A 81 4.23 15.88 29.27
N LEU A 82 3.97 14.57 29.35
CA LEU A 82 2.83 13.94 28.68
C LEU A 82 1.50 14.50 29.16
N LYS A 83 1.33 14.65 30.48
CA LYS A 83 0.12 15.23 31.09
C LYS A 83 -0.10 16.70 30.68
N ALA A 84 0.98 17.47 30.52
CA ALA A 84 0.87 18.87 30.09
C ALA A 84 0.45 19.02 28.62
N HIS A 85 0.60 17.95 27.82
CA HIS A 85 0.31 17.93 26.38
C HIS A 85 -0.81 16.93 26.04
N GLU A 86 -1.75 16.71 26.96
CA GLU A 86 -2.97 15.96 26.67
C GLU A 86 -3.73 16.57 25.48
N GLY A 87 -4.22 15.71 24.59
CA GLY A 87 -4.90 16.12 23.37
C GLY A 87 -5.06 15.00 22.35
N ASP A 88 -6.00 15.19 21.43
CA ASP A 88 -6.20 14.33 20.25
C ASP A 88 -6.56 15.23 19.05
N PRO A 89 -5.59 15.59 18.17
CA PRO A 89 -4.19 15.20 18.19
C PRO A 89 -3.30 16.10 19.09
N VAL A 90 -2.18 15.54 19.55
CA VAL A 90 -1.11 16.28 20.22
C VAL A 90 -0.24 16.98 19.18
N ASP A 91 0.17 18.22 19.47
CA ASP A 91 1.18 18.90 18.67
C ASP A 91 2.59 18.33 18.97
N LEU A 92 3.16 17.65 17.98
CA LEU A 92 4.47 17.02 18.11
C LEU A 92 5.61 18.03 18.27
N ILE A 93 5.43 19.27 17.79
CA ILE A 93 6.47 20.31 17.89
C ILE A 93 6.62 20.74 19.34
N SER A 94 5.50 21.02 20.02
CA SER A 94 5.51 21.31 21.46
C SER A 94 5.94 20.10 22.28
N LEU A 95 5.46 18.89 21.95
CA LEU A 95 5.79 17.66 22.68
C LEU A 95 7.29 17.33 22.68
N PHE A 96 7.95 17.46 21.53
CA PHE A 96 9.39 17.18 21.39
C PHE A 96 10.28 18.44 21.48
N GLY A 97 9.69 19.61 21.70
CA GLY A 97 10.38 20.88 21.89
C GLY A 97 10.98 21.51 20.62
N SER A 98 10.91 20.88 19.46
CA SER A 98 11.35 21.50 18.19
C SER A 98 10.73 20.87 16.95
N ALA A 99 10.63 21.68 15.88
CA ALA A 99 10.20 21.19 14.57
C ALA A 99 11.16 20.16 13.98
N ALA A 100 12.46 20.27 14.26
CA ALA A 100 13.46 19.30 13.79
C ALA A 100 13.24 17.91 14.38
N GLU A 101 12.88 17.83 15.67
CA GLU A 101 12.57 16.57 16.34
C GLU A 101 11.23 16.00 15.90
N ALA A 102 10.20 16.84 15.76
CA ALA A 102 8.89 16.43 15.25
C ALA A 102 8.98 15.89 13.81
N ASN A 103 9.79 16.51 12.95
CA ASN A 103 9.98 16.08 11.57
C ASN A 103 10.62 14.68 11.46
N ARG A 104 11.31 14.18 12.49
CA ARG A 104 11.84 12.81 12.51
C ARG A 104 10.75 11.75 12.57
N GLU A 105 9.53 12.13 12.97
CA GLU A 105 8.38 11.22 12.96
C GLU A 105 7.77 11.07 11.55
N SER A 106 8.07 12.01 10.65
CA SER A 106 7.61 11.92 9.26
C SER A 106 8.42 10.89 8.47
N PHE A 107 7.73 10.15 7.60
CA PHE A 107 8.36 9.17 6.72
C PHE A 107 7.71 9.20 5.34
N VAL A 108 8.43 8.75 4.32
CA VAL A 108 7.94 8.69 2.94
C VAL A 108 7.67 7.25 2.56
N PHE A 109 6.44 6.95 2.17
CA PHE A 109 6.06 5.66 1.61
C PHE A 109 5.31 5.87 0.31
N ASN A 110 5.76 5.22 -0.77
CA ASN A 110 5.16 5.33 -2.11
C ASN A 110 4.98 6.80 -2.56
N SER A 111 6.04 7.61 -2.41
CA SER A 111 6.08 9.04 -2.73
C SER A 111 5.09 9.93 -1.96
N LYS A 112 4.51 9.42 -0.87
CA LYS A 112 3.65 10.19 0.04
C LYS A 112 4.35 10.35 1.38
N THR A 113 4.47 11.59 1.84
CA THR A 113 4.89 11.88 3.21
C THR A 113 3.74 11.58 4.15
N MET A 114 4.02 10.77 5.17
CA MET A 114 3.08 10.38 6.21
C MET A 114 3.63 10.84 7.56
N VAL A 115 2.73 11.30 8.43
CA VAL A 115 3.06 11.73 9.79
C VAL A 115 2.16 10.94 10.74
N PRO A 116 2.73 10.17 11.69
CA PRO A 116 1.96 9.53 12.73
C PRO A 116 1.23 10.57 13.58
N VAL A 117 -0.02 10.28 13.91
CA VAL A 117 -0.83 11.10 14.81
C VAL A 117 -0.71 10.52 16.22
N VAL A 118 -0.37 11.36 17.19
CA VAL A 118 -0.31 10.98 18.60
C VAL A 118 -1.49 11.59 19.32
N ALA A 119 -2.18 10.79 20.12
CA ALA A 119 -3.21 11.22 21.05
C ALA A 119 -2.80 10.79 22.46
N ILE A 120 -2.97 11.69 23.42
CA ILE A 120 -2.73 11.45 24.84
C ILE A 120 -4.01 11.81 25.57
N SER A 121 -4.59 10.84 26.26
CA SER A 121 -5.83 11.01 27.01
C SER A 121 -5.72 10.37 28.39
N ASN A 122 -6.37 10.96 29.38
CA ASN A 122 -6.44 10.37 30.71
C ASN A 122 -7.33 9.11 30.71
N ALA A 123 -6.73 7.96 31.05
CA ALA A 123 -7.38 6.65 31.05
C ALA A 123 -7.96 6.26 32.41
N GLY A 124 -7.47 6.86 33.50
CA GLY A 124 -7.88 6.52 34.86
C GLY A 124 -8.96 7.45 35.45
N GLY A 125 -9.35 8.52 34.75
CA GLY A 125 -10.19 9.58 35.30
C GLY A 125 -9.37 10.66 36.01
N ALA A 126 -10.04 11.71 36.51
CA ALA A 126 -9.42 13.01 36.84
C ALA A 126 -8.13 12.98 37.68
N ASP A 127 -7.91 11.95 38.52
CA ASP A 127 -6.81 11.91 39.48
C ASP A 127 -6.02 10.58 39.55
N GLN A 128 -6.20 9.64 38.62
CA GLN A 128 -5.60 8.31 38.74
C GLN A 128 -4.17 8.17 38.20
N GLY A 129 -3.53 9.26 37.79
CA GLY A 129 -2.12 9.22 37.38
C GLY A 129 -1.87 8.35 36.14
N LEU A 130 -2.87 8.07 35.30
CA LEU A 130 -2.77 7.13 34.18
C LEU A 130 -3.16 7.77 32.86
N LEU A 131 -2.22 7.79 31.92
CA LEU A 131 -2.40 8.31 30.56
C LEU A 131 -2.43 7.15 29.56
N GLU A 132 -3.42 7.15 28.68
CA GLU A 132 -3.42 6.38 27.44
C GLU A 132 -2.71 7.19 26.35
N ILE A 133 -1.72 6.56 25.73
CA ILE A 133 -0.99 7.10 24.59
C ILE A 133 -1.36 6.26 23.38
N ARG A 134 -1.94 6.91 22.39
CA ARG A 134 -2.35 6.28 21.14
C ARG A 134 -1.57 6.89 19.99
N VAL A 135 -0.89 6.05 19.22
CA VAL A 135 -0.16 6.46 18.01
C VAL A 135 -0.79 5.80 16.80
N THR A 136 -1.24 6.62 15.85
CA THR A 136 -1.88 6.17 14.61
C THR A 136 -1.03 6.52 13.41
N ALA A 137 -0.52 5.52 12.71
CA ALA A 137 0.15 5.65 11.42
C ALA A 137 -0.75 5.09 10.31
N THR A 138 -1.54 5.97 9.69
CA THR A 138 -2.51 5.63 8.64
C THR A 138 -3.57 4.62 9.12
N GLU A 139 -3.40 3.32 8.83
CA GLU A 139 -4.36 2.24 9.14
C GLU A 139 -3.97 1.45 10.41
N VAL A 140 -2.81 1.78 11.00
CA VAL A 140 -2.28 1.09 12.18
C VAL A 140 -2.37 2.02 13.37
N THR A 141 -3.04 1.55 14.43
CA THR A 141 -3.10 2.24 15.72
C THR A 141 -2.47 1.37 16.79
N LEU A 142 -1.50 1.92 17.51
CA LEU A 142 -0.89 1.32 18.68
C LEU A 142 -1.28 2.12 19.92
N THR A 143 -1.57 1.42 21.00
CA THR A 143 -1.93 2.03 22.27
C THR A 143 -1.00 1.52 23.37
N SER A 144 -0.58 2.41 24.26
CA SER A 144 0.12 2.07 25.49
C SER A 144 -0.40 2.91 26.65
N LEU A 145 -0.02 2.52 27.86
CA LEU A 145 -0.31 3.26 29.08
C LEU A 145 0.99 3.81 29.67
N SER A 146 0.92 5.02 30.24
CA SER A 146 1.96 5.61 31.05
C SER A 146 1.37 6.01 32.40
N ALA A 147 2.02 5.60 33.49
CA ALA A 147 1.58 5.91 34.84
C ALA A 147 2.52 6.94 35.50
N GLU A 148 1.99 7.71 36.45
CA GLU A 148 2.74 8.53 37.38
C GLU A 148 3.48 7.61 38.37
N ILE A 149 4.82 7.62 38.32
CA ILE A 149 5.71 6.81 39.18
C ILE A 149 6.31 7.69 40.28
#